data_AF-A0A1G2LPU4-F1
#
_entry.id   AF-A0A1G2LPU4-F1
#
_cell.length_a   1.000
_cell.length_b   1.000
_cell.length_c   1.000
_cell.angle_alpha   90.00
_cell.angle_beta   90.00
_cell.angle_gamma   90.00
#
_symmetry.space_group_name_H-M   'P 1'
#
loop_
_entity.id
_entity.type
_entity.pdbx_description
1 polymer ?
#
loop_
_entity_poly.entity_id
_entity_poly.type
_entity_poly.pdbx_seq_one_letter_code
_entity_poly.pdbx_strand_id
1 'polypeptide(L)' 'MVDLKTKFNKEVVPEMKKKIGYKNSLAVPKLLKVVLNVGVGRTRDDKQFIENMTGYMSLIAGQKLYPRP' A
#
# COMPACT_ATOMS: atom_id res chain seq x y z
N MET A 1 19.48 2.27 2.08
CA MET A 1 18.03 1.95 2.15
C MET A 1 17.31 3.20 2.63
N VAL A 2 16.32 3.71 1.88
CA VAL A 2 15.58 4.92 2.29
C VAL A 2 14.48 4.50 3.25
N ASP A 3 14.57 4.94 4.51
CA ASP A 3 13.54 4.69 5.50
C ASP A 3 12.38 5.68 5.31
N LEU A 4 11.33 5.22 4.62
CA LEU A 4 10.15 6.02 4.28
C LEU A 4 9.45 6.58 5.53
N LYS A 5 9.50 5.84 6.65
CA LYS A 5 8.96 6.27 7.95
C LYS A 5 9.73 7.48 8.50
N THR A 6 11.05 7.44 8.43
CA THR A 6 11.92 8.54 8.85
C THR A 6 11.72 9.77 7.97
N LYS A 7 11.66 9.59 6.64
CA LYS A 7 11.39 10.68 5.70
C LYS A 7 10.02 11.32 5.95
N PHE A 8 8.99 10.51 6.16
CA PHE A 8 7.65 11.00 6.45
C PHE A 8 7.60 11.86 7.74
N ASN A 9 8.20 11.36 8.83
CA ASN A 9 8.18 12.07 10.11
C ASN A 9 9.04 13.34 10.13
N LYS A 10 10.22 13.33 9.48
CA LYS A 10 11.18 14.44 9.54
C LYS A 10 10.93 15.53 8.50
N GLU A 11 10.45 15.18 7.32
CA GLU A 11 10.33 16.11 6.19
C GLU A 11 8.86 16.41 5.85
N VAL A 12 8.06 15.36 5.66
CA VAL A 12 6.69 15.50 5.13
C VAL A 12 5.74 16.13 6.15
N VAL A 13 5.79 15.70 7.42
CA VAL A 13 4.94 16.25 8.50
C VAL A 13 5.14 17.76 8.73
N PRO A 14 6.37 18.28 8.88
CA PRO A 14 6.57 19.72 9.06
C PRO A 14 6.22 20.53 7.80
N GLU A 15 6.49 20.02 6.60
CA GLU A 15 6.07 20.68 5.36
C GLU A 15 4.53 20.74 5.23
N MET A 16 3.82 19.66 5.54
CA MET A 16 2.36 19.63 5.51
C MET A 16 1.75 20.59 6.53
N LYS A 17 2.30 20.68 7.74
CA LYS A 17 1.88 21.66 8.74
C LYS A 17 2.03 23.09 8.26
N LYS A 18 3.18 23.40 7.63
CA LYS A 18 3.45 24.74 7.09
C LYS A 18 2.53 25.09 5.93
N LYS A 19 2.30 24.16 5.00
CA LYS A 19 1.46 24.39 3.81
C LYS A 19 -0.03 24.48 4.12
N ILE A 20 -0.52 23.72 5.10
CA ILE A 20 -1.96 23.56 5.35
C ILE A 20 -2.39 24.27 6.64
N GLY A 21 -1.44 24.76 7.45
CA GLY A 21 -1.72 25.58 8.63
C GLY A 21 -2.27 24.81 9.84
N TYR A 22 -2.04 23.49 9.92
CA TYR A 22 -2.53 22.69 11.03
C TYR A 22 -1.87 23.08 12.36
N LYS A 23 -2.67 23.57 13.32
CA LYS A 23 -2.23 23.84 14.71
C LYS A 23 -1.88 22.57 15.49
N ASN A 24 -2.50 21.43 15.14
CA ASN A 24 -2.32 20.15 15.83
C ASN A 24 -1.48 19.18 15.00
N SER A 25 -0.41 18.63 15.60
CA SER A 25 0.45 17.60 15.01
C SER A 25 -0.29 16.32 14.63
N LEU A 26 -1.33 15.97 15.37
CA LEU A 26 -2.11 14.76 15.13
C LEU A 26 -3.11 14.91 13.98
N ALA A 27 -3.38 16.14 13.54
CA ALA A 27 -4.29 16.41 12.41
C ALA A 27 -3.63 16.18 11.04
N VAL A 28 -2.31 15.94 10.99
CA VAL A 28 -1.62 15.66 9.74
C VAL A 28 -2.05 14.28 9.21
N PRO A 29 -2.46 14.16 7.93
CA PRO A 29 -2.89 12.90 7.33
C PRO A 29 -1.82 11.82 7.47
N LYS A 30 -2.23 10.58 7.76
CA LYS A 30 -1.33 9.42 7.89
C LYS A 30 -1.72 8.35 6.88
N LEU A 31 -0.72 7.61 6.42
CA LEU A 31 -0.94 6.44 5.56
C LEU A 31 -1.41 5.26 6.41
N LEU A 32 -2.67 4.86 6.24
CA LEU A 32 -3.29 3.80 7.05
C LEU A 32 -3.01 2.40 6.50
N LYS A 33 -3.27 2.18 5.21
CA LYS A 33 -3.03 0.91 4.53
C LYS A 33 -2.84 1.11 3.03
N VAL A 34 -2.07 0.22 2.41
CA VAL A 34 -1.98 0.06 0.96
C VAL A 34 -2.65 -1.26 0.61
N VAL A 35 -3.64 -1.24 -0.28
CA VAL A 35 -4.33 -2.45 -0.76
C VAL A 35 -3.87 -2.71 -2.19
N LEU A 36 -3.23 -3.84 -2.42
CA LEU A 36 -2.87 -4.32 -3.75
C LEU A 36 -4.01 -5.19 -4.27
N ASN A 37 -4.49 -4.90 -5.48
CA ASN A 37 -5.58 -5.63 -6.11
C ASN A 37 -5.21 -5.97 -7.56
N VAL A 38 -5.57 -7.18 -7.98
CA VAL A 38 -5.39 -7.65 -9.36
C VAL A 38 -6.75 -8.08 -9.88
N GLY A 39 -7.18 -7.46 -10.99
CA GLY A 39 -8.39 -7.88 -11.69
C GLY A 39 -8.11 -9.06 -12.62
N VAL A 40 -8.82 -10.18 -12.42
CA VAL A 40 -8.66 -11.42 -13.22
C VAL A 40 -9.80 -11.65 -14.21
N GLY A 41 -10.52 -10.59 -14.61
CA GLY A 41 -11.85 -10.66 -15.23
C GLY A 41 -12.06 -11.65 -16.39
N ARG A 42 -11.10 -11.81 -17.31
CA ARG A 42 -11.22 -12.72 -18.47
C ARG A 42 -10.64 -14.12 -18.21
N THR A 43 -9.94 -14.27 -17.11
CA THR A 43 -9.13 -15.45 -16.75
C THR A 43 -9.61 -16.03 -15.42
N ARG A 44 -10.85 -15.72 -15.03
CA ARG A 44 -11.45 -16.13 -13.76
C ARG A 44 -11.58 -17.66 -13.66
N ASP A 45 -11.87 -18.31 -14.78
CA ASP A 45 -12.08 -19.76 -14.81
C ASP A 45 -10.77 -20.55 -14.94
N ASP A 46 -9.68 -19.86 -15.28
CA ASP A 46 -8.33 -20.45 -15.36
C ASP A 46 -7.68 -20.44 -13.97
N LYS A 47 -7.83 -21.57 -13.29
CA LYS A 47 -7.26 -21.80 -11.95
C LYS A 47 -5.73 -21.67 -11.94
N GLN A 48 -5.05 -22.06 -13.00
CA GLN A 48 -3.60 -22.03 -13.08
C GLN A 48 -3.10 -20.58 -13.12
N PHE A 49 -3.80 -19.71 -13.84
CA PHE A 49 -3.50 -18.28 -13.85
C PHE A 49 -3.68 -17.64 -12.46
N ILE A 50 -4.75 -17.99 -11.74
CA ILE A 50 -5.00 -17.47 -10.39
C ILE A 50 -3.93 -17.92 -9.40
N GLU A 51 -3.50 -19.18 -9.46
CA GLU A 51 -2.43 -19.71 -8.61
C GLU A 51 -1.10 -19.02 -8.90
N ASN A 52 -0.76 -18.84 -10.19
CA ASN A 52 0.47 -18.14 -10.59
C ASN A 52 0.47 -16.69 -10.11
N MET A 53 -0.63 -15.95 -10.31
CA MET A 53 -0.76 -14.57 -9.83
C MET A 53 -0.70 -14.48 -8.31
N THR A 54 -1.26 -15.46 -7.60
CA THR A 54 -1.14 -15.58 -6.15
C THR A 54 0.31 -15.75 -5.72
N GLY A 55 1.08 -16.59 -6.43
CA GLY A 55 2.52 -16.76 -6.21
C GLY A 55 3.31 -15.47 -6.44
N TYR A 56 3.12 -14.81 -7.59
CA TYR A 56 3.84 -13.57 -7.91
C TYR A 56 3.51 -12.43 -6.95
N MET A 57 2.24 -12.22 -6.62
CA MET A 57 1.85 -11.18 -5.67
C MET A 57 2.37 -11.47 -4.26
N SER A 58 2.41 -12.75 -3.87
CA SER A 58 2.99 -13.13 -2.58
C SER A 58 4.50 -12.88 -2.54
N LEU A 59 5.22 -13.09 -3.64
CA LEU A 59 6.64 -12.77 -3.76
C LEU A 59 6.90 -11.25 -3.73
N ILE A 60 6.08 -10.46 -4.41
CA ILE A 60 6.24 -8.99 -4.47
C ILE A 60 5.88 -8.32 -3.15
N ALA A 61 4.74 -8.69 -2.55
CA ALA A 61 4.26 -8.08 -1.33
C ALA A 61 4.87 -8.71 -0.06
N GLY A 62 5.50 -9.88 -0.17
CA GLY A 62 5.97 -10.67 0.98
C GLY A 62 4.84 -11.16 1.89
N GLN A 63 3.58 -11.09 1.43
CA GLN A 63 2.39 -11.42 2.19
C GLN A 63 1.52 -12.38 1.38
N LYS A 64 0.99 -13.41 2.04
CA LYS A 64 0.06 -14.36 1.41
C LYS A 64 -1.17 -13.60 0.89
N LEU A 65 -1.37 -13.62 -0.42
CA LEU A 65 -2.54 -13.02 -1.05
C LEU A 65 -3.82 -13.75 -0.61
N TYR A 66 -4.88 -12.99 -0.31
CA TYR A 66 -6.22 -13.54 -0.07
C TYR A 66 -7.03 -13.46 -1.38
N PRO A 67 -7.23 -14.57 -2.11
CA PRO A 67 -8.07 -14.57 -3.30
C PRO A 67 -9.53 -14.31 -2.90
N ARG A 68 -10.19 -13.35 -3.55
CA ARG A 68 -11.63 -13.17 -3.39
C ARG A 68 -12.38 -14.19 -4.27
N PRO A 69 -13.47 -14.80 -3.76
CA PRO A 69 -14.31 -15.74 -4.50
C PRO A 69 -15.03 -15.08 -5.70
#